data_AF-A0P0Y6-F1
#
_entry.id   AF-A0P0Y6-F1
#
_cell.length_a   1.000
_cell.length_b   1.000
_cell.length_c   1.000
_cell.angle_alpha   90.00
_cell.angle_beta   90.00
_cell.angle_gamma   90.00
#
_symmetry.space_group_name_H-M   'P 1'
#
loop_
_entity.id
_entity.type
_entity.pdbx_description
1 polymer ?
#
loop_
_entity_poly.entity_id
_entity_poly.type
_entity_poly.pdbx_seq_one_letter_code
_entity_poly.pdbx_strand_id
1 'polypeptide(L)'
;KSPFRWRRKDPFQTRIAGFLSGFERAAQETMDQLDRLSIAQEQLERHCRGRRSHSRLPEFAQMFLSRPLVTIPMARQDLGVTAAAVDRMIRQLGPALPRELTGRDRYRAWGIL
;
A
#
# COMPACT_ATOMS: atom_id res chain seq x y z
N LYS A 1 10.50 1.99 -26.62
CA LYS A 1 11.69 1.27 -26.08
C LYS A 1 11.95 1.82 -24.69
N SER A 2 12.22 0.99 -23.67
CA SER A 2 12.51 1.50 -22.31
C SER A 2 13.72 2.45 -22.35
N PRO A 3 13.65 3.64 -21.72
CA PRO A 3 14.75 4.60 -21.71
C PRO A 3 15.99 4.06 -20.95
N PHE A 4 15.81 3.01 -20.15
CA PHE A 4 16.88 2.38 -19.34
C PHE A 4 17.57 1.20 -20.05
N ARG A 5 17.16 0.87 -21.28
CA ARG A 5 17.66 -0.32 -21.98
C ARG A 5 19.03 -0.07 -22.59
N TRP A 6 20.07 -0.70 -22.04
CA TRP A 6 21.40 -0.79 -22.65
C TRP A 6 21.66 -2.18 -23.27
N ARG A 7 22.58 -2.24 -24.23
CA ARG A 7 23.14 -3.48 -24.80
C ARG A 7 24.61 -3.58 -24.43
N ARG A 8 25.11 -4.81 -24.28
CA ARG A 8 26.52 -5.05 -23.93
C ARG A 8 27.52 -4.44 -24.93
N LYS A 9 27.11 -4.27 -26.19
CA LYS A 9 27.90 -3.65 -27.25
C LYS A 9 27.91 -2.12 -27.24
N ASP A 10 27.07 -1.49 -26.43
CA ASP A 10 27.02 -0.02 -26.35
C ASP A 10 28.26 0.50 -25.60
N PRO A 11 28.73 1.72 -25.91
CA PRO A 11 29.85 2.34 -25.20
C PRO A 11 29.64 2.33 -23.68
N PHE A 12 30.73 2.19 -22.93
CA PHE A 12 30.69 2.14 -21.47
C PHE A 12 29.94 3.34 -20.85
N GLN A 13 30.19 4.55 -21.38
CA GLN A 13 29.52 5.77 -20.96
C GLN A 13 28.00 5.68 -21.12
N THR A 14 27.51 5.17 -22.26
CA THR A 14 26.07 4.97 -22.51
C THR A 14 25.45 3.95 -21.56
N ARG A 15 26.17 2.87 -21.27
CA ARG A 15 25.73 1.82 -20.34
C ARG A 15 25.62 2.34 -18.91
N ILE A 16 26.62 3.10 -18.45
CA ILE A 16 26.59 3.74 -17.12
C ILE A 16 25.48 4.78 -17.05
N ALA A 17 25.37 5.66 -18.04
CA ALA A 17 24.34 6.69 -18.06
C ALA A 17 22.94 6.06 -17.96
N GLY A 18 22.65 5.02 -18.76
CA GLY A 18 21.37 4.31 -18.70
C GLY A 18 21.11 3.64 -17.35
N PHE A 19 22.14 3.10 -16.70
CA PHE A 19 22.02 2.53 -15.36
C PHE A 19 21.73 3.61 -14.30
N LEU A 20 22.48 4.71 -14.31
CA LEU A 20 22.31 5.82 -13.37
C LEU A 20 20.94 6.48 -13.51
N SER A 21 20.47 6.71 -14.74
CA SER A 21 19.12 7.24 -14.97
C SER A 21 18.02 6.27 -14.51
N GLY A 22 18.24 4.95 -14.66
CA GLY A 22 17.34 3.94 -14.11
C GLY A 22 17.28 3.97 -12.58
N PHE A 23 18.44 4.11 -11.95
CA PHE A 23 18.56 4.24 -10.50
C PHE A 23 17.88 5.52 -9.98
N GLU A 24 18.14 6.66 -10.60
CA GLU A 24 17.52 7.95 -10.27
C GLU A 24 16.00 7.87 -10.37
N ARG A 25 15.47 7.29 -11.46
CA ARG A 25 14.03 7.14 -11.63
C ARG A 25 13.42 6.25 -10.55
N ALA A 26 14.05 5.10 -10.28
CA ALA A 26 13.58 4.19 -9.25
C ALA A 26 13.61 4.82 -7.85
N ALA A 27 14.66 5.61 -7.54
CA ALA A 27 14.77 6.35 -6.30
C ALA A 27 13.63 7.37 -6.16
N GLN A 28 13.36 8.15 -7.21
CA GLN A 28 12.26 9.12 -7.20
C GLN A 28 10.91 8.44 -7.00
N GLU A 29 10.62 7.38 -7.74
CA GLU A 29 9.35 6.64 -7.61
C GLU A 29 9.19 6.03 -6.21
N THR A 30 10.28 5.54 -5.62
CA THR A 30 10.27 4.98 -4.27
C THR A 30 10.07 6.06 -3.21
N MET A 31 10.70 7.23 -3.34
CA MET A 31 10.49 8.37 -2.42
C MET A 31 9.02 8.80 -2.43
N ASP A 32 8.43 8.98 -3.62
CA ASP A 32 7.01 9.35 -3.73
C ASP A 32 6.08 8.30 -3.10
N GLN A 33 6.43 7.01 -3.19
CA GLN A 33 5.68 5.92 -2.56
C GLN A 33 5.82 5.95 -1.04
N LEU A 34 7.02 6.18 -0.51
CA LEU A 34 7.27 6.29 0.92
C LEU A 34 6.52 7.47 1.53
N ASP A 35 6.47 8.61 0.83
CA ASP A 35 5.70 9.78 1.28
C ASP A 35 4.21 9.46 1.39
N ARG A 36 3.64 8.76 0.39
CA ARG A 36 2.22 8.32 0.45
C ARG A 36 1.97 7.35 1.60
N LEU A 37 2.88 6.39 1.82
CA LEU A 37 2.79 5.45 2.93
C LEU A 37 2.88 6.16 4.29
N SER A 38 3.76 7.14 4.42
CA SER A 38 3.91 7.95 5.64
C SER A 38 2.63 8.72 5.97
N ILE A 39 2.06 9.42 4.99
CA ILE A 39 0.79 10.14 5.16
C ILE A 39 -0.34 9.18 5.57
N ALA A 40 -0.43 8.03 4.90
CA ALA A 40 -1.46 7.03 5.22
C ALA A 40 -1.26 6.43 6.62
N GLN A 41 -0.02 6.16 7.03
CA GLN A 41 0.30 5.71 8.39
C GLN A 41 -0.18 6.72 9.43
N GLU A 42 0.16 8.00 9.27
CA GLU A 42 -0.27 9.04 10.21
C GLU A 42 -1.80 9.18 10.29
N GLN A 43 -2.51 9.05 9.17
CA GLN A 43 -3.97 9.10 9.14
C GLN A 43 -4.60 7.91 9.85
N LEU A 44 -4.12 6.71 9.56
CA LEU A 44 -4.58 5.47 10.18
C LEU A 44 -4.30 5.45 11.69
N GLU A 45 -3.10 5.87 12.11
CA GLU A 45 -2.73 5.99 13.52
C GLU A 45 -3.63 6.98 14.25
N ARG A 46 -3.82 8.19 13.71
CA ARG A 46 -4.72 9.20 14.29
C ARG A 46 -6.13 8.68 14.46
N HIS A 47 -6.65 7.92 13.50
CA HIS A 47 -7.99 7.36 13.55
C HIS A 47 -8.14 6.19 14.55
N CYS A 48 -7.03 5.49 14.81
CA CYS A 48 -6.97 4.37 15.76
C CYS A 48 -6.66 4.82 17.19
N ARG A 49 -6.15 6.04 17.42
CA ARG A 49 -5.92 6.58 18.78
C ARG A 49 -7.22 6.58 19.59
N GLY A 50 -7.13 6.11 20.84
CA GLY A 50 -8.26 6.09 21.77
C GLY A 50 -9.30 4.98 21.54
N ARG A 51 -9.03 4.02 20.64
CA ARG A 51 -9.89 2.84 20.47
C ARG A 51 -9.71 1.87 21.65
N ARG A 52 -10.80 1.18 22.00
CA ARG A 52 -10.84 0.22 23.12
C ARG A 52 -9.79 -0.87 22.92
N SER A 53 -9.21 -1.33 24.02
CA SER A 53 -8.15 -2.36 24.09
C SER A 53 -8.48 -3.71 23.42
N HIS A 54 -9.76 -4.02 23.17
CA HIS A 54 -10.18 -5.25 22.49
C HIS A 54 -10.50 -5.09 20.99
N SER A 55 -10.27 -3.92 20.40
CA SER A 55 -10.54 -3.68 18.98
C SER A 55 -9.43 -4.25 18.10
N ARG A 56 -9.78 -5.03 17.07
CA ARG A 56 -8.86 -5.46 16.00
C ARG A 56 -8.61 -4.41 14.91
N LEU A 57 -9.17 -3.21 15.09
CA LEU A 57 -9.07 -2.11 14.12
C LEU A 57 -7.61 -1.64 13.90
N PRO A 58 -6.76 -1.49 14.94
CA PRO A 58 -5.37 -1.12 14.73
C PRO A 58 -4.60 -2.17 13.93
N GLU A 59 -4.81 -3.46 14.21
CA GLU A 59 -4.19 -4.54 13.44
C GLU A 59 -4.68 -4.55 11.99
N PHE A 60 -5.98 -4.31 11.77
CA PHE A 60 -6.54 -4.15 10.41
C PHE A 60 -5.91 -2.96 9.67
N ALA A 61 -5.72 -1.82 10.35
CA ALA A 61 -5.04 -0.67 9.78
C ALA A 61 -3.59 -0.98 9.39
N GLN A 62 -2.86 -1.71 10.25
CA GLN A 62 -1.49 -2.13 10.00
C GLN A 62 -1.37 -3.04 8.77
N MET A 63 -2.41 -3.82 8.45
CA MET A 63 -2.40 -4.66 7.25
C MET A 63 -2.15 -3.84 5.98
N PHE A 64 -2.72 -2.64 5.87
CA PHE A 64 -2.53 -1.76 4.70
C PHE A 64 -1.11 -1.20 4.59
N LEU A 65 -0.40 -1.05 5.70
CA LEU A 65 1.00 -0.62 5.71
C LEU A 65 1.96 -1.78 5.38
N SER A 66 1.57 -3.01 5.76
CA SER A 66 2.39 -4.20 5.52
C SER A 66 2.21 -4.82 4.13
N ARG A 67 1.10 -4.51 3.45
CA ARG A 67 0.71 -5.18 2.20
C ARG A 67 0.12 -4.17 1.22
N PRO A 68 0.50 -4.20 -0.07
CA PRO A 68 0.02 -3.25 -1.08
C PRO A 68 -1.48 -3.43 -1.40
N LEU A 69 -2.06 -4.58 -1.03
CA LEU A 69 -3.44 -4.92 -1.31
C LEU A 69 -4.03 -5.74 -0.16
N VAL A 70 -5.20 -5.34 0.31
CA VAL A 70 -5.94 -6.01 1.38
C VAL A 70 -7.37 -6.29 0.93
N THR A 71 -7.84 -7.51 1.17
CA THR A 71 -9.22 -7.95 0.87
C THR A 71 -9.92 -8.41 2.15
N ILE A 72 -11.26 -8.47 2.11
CA ILE A 72 -12.04 -9.00 3.25
C ILE A 72 -11.64 -10.43 3.63
N PRO A 73 -11.53 -11.39 2.69
CA PRO A 73 -11.12 -12.76 3.04
C PRO A 73 -9.75 -12.82 3.71
N MET A 74 -8.81 -11.98 3.28
CA MET A 74 -7.46 -11.91 3.85
C MET A 74 -7.48 -11.37 5.28
N ALA A 75 -8.18 -10.25 5.52
CA ALA A 75 -8.32 -9.68 6.86
C ALA A 75 -9.07 -10.62 7.82
N ARG A 76 -10.07 -11.34 7.31
CA ARG A 76 -10.80 -12.36 8.06
C ARG A 76 -9.86 -13.46 8.57
N GLN A 77 -9.00 -13.96 7.67
CA GLN A 77 -8.04 -15.03 7.97
C GLN A 77 -6.98 -14.56 8.97
N ASP A 78 -6.37 -13.40 8.72
CA ASP A 78 -5.21 -12.95 9.51
C ASP A 78 -5.59 -12.45 10.90
N LEU A 79 -6.74 -11.79 11.03
CA LEU A 79 -7.21 -11.26 12.31
C LEU A 79 -8.03 -12.30 13.11
N GLY A 80 -8.38 -13.44 12.50
CA GLY A 80 -9.22 -14.46 13.11
C GLY A 80 -10.63 -13.97 13.44
N VAL A 81 -11.19 -13.08 12.62
CA VAL A 81 -12.50 -12.44 12.86
C VAL A 81 -13.53 -12.86 11.82
N THR A 82 -14.80 -12.50 11.99
CA THR A 82 -15.83 -12.75 10.98
C THR A 82 -15.78 -11.72 9.85
N ALA A 83 -16.29 -12.05 8.66
CA ALA A 83 -16.37 -11.10 7.54
C ALA A 83 -17.17 -9.83 7.93
N ALA A 84 -18.26 -9.99 8.69
CA ALA A 84 -19.05 -8.88 9.22
C ALA A 84 -18.28 -7.99 10.22
N ALA A 85 -17.29 -8.54 10.93
CA ALA A 85 -16.38 -7.73 11.75
C ALA A 85 -15.45 -6.88 10.88
N VAL A 86 -14.91 -7.45 9.78
CA VAL A 86 -14.12 -6.70 8.80
C VAL A 86 -14.96 -5.60 8.15
N ASP A 87 -16.19 -5.88 7.72
CA ASP A 87 -17.08 -4.87 7.15
C ASP A 87 -17.37 -3.73 8.14
N ARG A 88 -17.51 -4.04 9.43
CA ARG A 88 -17.63 -3.02 10.49
C ARG A 88 -16.36 -2.20 10.62
N MET A 89 -15.17 -2.82 10.56
CA MET A 89 -13.89 -2.11 10.62
C MET A 89 -13.70 -1.20 9.40
N ILE A 90 -14.09 -1.63 8.21
CA ILE A 90 -14.10 -0.82 6.98
C ILE A 90 -14.97 0.44 7.18
N ARG A 91 -16.20 0.27 7.68
CA ARG A 91 -17.09 1.40 7.99
C ARG A 91 -16.54 2.30 9.09
N GLN A 92 -15.85 1.72 10.07
CA GLN A 92 -15.23 2.47 11.14
C GLN A 92 -14.06 3.33 10.64
N LEU A 93 -13.22 2.84 9.73
CA LEU A 93 -12.12 3.61 9.11
C LEU A 93 -12.67 4.81 8.33
N GLY A 94 -13.80 4.65 7.63
CA GLY A 94 -14.49 5.77 6.99
C GLY A 94 -13.56 6.56 6.06
N PRO A 95 -13.32 7.87 6.29
CA PRO A 95 -12.41 8.68 5.48
C PRO A 95 -10.95 8.22 5.47
N ALA A 96 -10.51 7.50 6.51
CA ALA A 96 -9.15 6.97 6.62
C ALA A 96 -8.98 5.63 5.88
N LEU A 97 -10.05 5.09 5.28
CA LEU A 97 -9.98 3.85 4.50
C LEU A 97 -9.18 4.08 3.21
N PRO A 98 -8.15 3.26 2.91
CA PRO A 98 -7.44 3.33 1.64
C PRO A 98 -8.35 3.13 0.43
N ARG A 99 -7.92 3.58 -0.74
CA ARG A 99 -8.74 3.57 -1.95
C ARG A 99 -9.10 2.15 -2.37
N GLU A 100 -10.33 1.95 -2.81
CA GLU A 100 -10.73 0.70 -3.47
C GLU A 100 -10.10 0.60 -4.87
N LEU A 101 -9.43 -0.52 -5.14
CA LEU A 101 -8.69 -0.79 -6.37
C LEU A 101 -9.51 -1.53 -7.43
N THR A 102 -10.56 -2.24 -7.02
CA THR A 102 -11.21 -3.28 -7.83
C THR A 102 -12.51 -2.85 -8.51
N GLY A 103 -13.19 -1.79 -8.05
CA GLY A 103 -14.42 -1.26 -8.67
C GLY A 103 -15.55 -2.28 -8.87
N ARG A 104 -15.56 -3.36 -8.08
CA ARG A 104 -16.45 -4.52 -8.23
C ARG A 104 -17.11 -4.83 -6.90
N ASP A 105 -18.39 -5.16 -6.92
CA ASP A 105 -19.21 -5.27 -5.71
C ASP A 105 -18.83 -6.46 -4.79
N ARG A 106 -18.41 -7.60 -5.38
CA ARG A 106 -18.17 -8.86 -4.63
C ARG A 106 -16.72 -9.15 -4.23
N TYR A 107 -15.74 -8.59 -4.93
CA TYR A 107 -14.31 -8.81 -4.66
C TYR A 107 -13.61 -7.47 -4.52
N ARG A 108 -13.84 -6.83 -3.37
CA ARG A 108 -13.24 -5.54 -3.05
C ARG A 108 -11.85 -5.72 -2.47
N ALA A 109 -10.92 -4.95 -3.01
CA ALA A 109 -9.57 -4.83 -2.50
C ALA A 109 -9.23 -3.36 -2.34
N TRP A 110 -8.51 -3.04 -1.26
CA TRP A 110 -8.06 -1.68 -0.95
C TRP A 110 -6.55 -1.66 -0.79
N GLY A 111 -5.92 -0.53 -1.11
CA GLY A 111 -4.48 -0.36 -1.00
C GLY A 111 -4.05 1.11 -0.97
N ILE A 112 -2.83 1.33 -0.49
CA ILE A 112 -2.14 2.63 -0.48
C ILE A 112 -1.16 2.57 -1.67
N LEU A 113 -1.56 3.08 -2.83
CA LEU A 113 -0.72 3.15 -4.05
C LEU A 113 -0.65 4.59 -4.54
#